data_AF-A0A4Q0SQ30-F1
#
_entry.id   AF-A0A4Q0SQ30-F1
#
_cell.length_a   1.000
_cell.length_b   1.000
_cell.length_c   1.000
_cell.angle_alpha   90.00
_cell.angle_beta   90.00
_cell.angle_gamma   90.00
#
_symmetry.space_group_name_H-M   'P 1'
#
loop_
_entity.id
_entity.type
_entity.pdbx_description
1 polymer ?
#
loop_
_entity_poly.entity_id
_entity_poly.type
_entity_poly.pdbx_seq_one_letter_code
_entity_poly.pdbx_strand_id
1 'polypeptide(L)' 'MLYHYPNPYDHQILSIAAQPTPLKIAVQIYSRGLMTQMTVRHMQGEPLAKTLAWAEGEVEGYLRM' A
#
# COMPACT_ATOMS: atom_id res chain seq x y z
N MET A 1 14.92 22.33 7.30
CA MET A 1 14.10 22.97 6.24
C MET A 1 14.57 22.43 4.91
N LEU A 2 13.92 21.38 4.39
CA LEU A 2 14.33 20.68 3.17
C LEU A 2 13.67 21.36 1.98
N TYR A 3 14.45 22.04 1.15
CA TYR A 3 13.99 22.62 -0.11
C TYR A 3 13.56 21.48 -1.05
N HIS A 4 12.32 21.53 -1.52
CA HIS A 4 11.77 20.61 -2.50
C HIS A 4 12.21 21.09 -3.89
N TYR A 5 13.13 20.37 -4.56
CA TYR A 5 13.45 20.62 -5.96
C TYR A 5 12.39 19.91 -6.82
N PRO A 6 11.68 20.60 -7.74
CA PRO A 6 10.75 19.93 -8.64
C PRO A 6 11.57 19.05 -9.59
N ASN A 7 11.33 17.74 -9.58
CA ASN A 7 11.92 16.79 -10.52
C ASN A 7 11.14 16.86 -11.85
N PRO A 8 11.67 17.48 -12.92
CA PRO A 8 10.94 17.70 -14.17
C PRO A 8 10.94 16.46 -15.08
N TYR A 9 11.64 15.39 -14.70
CA TYR A 9 12.01 14.30 -15.61
C TYR A 9 11.43 12.93 -15.25
N ASP A 10 10.55 12.83 -14.25
CA ASP A 10 9.86 11.56 -13.87
C ASP A 10 10.80 10.33 -13.69
N HIS A 11 12.10 10.55 -13.51
CA HIS A 11 13.10 9.48 -13.40
C HIS A 11 13.16 8.86 -12.00
N GLN A 12 12.37 9.36 -11.05
CA GLN A 12 12.38 8.86 -9.69
C GLN A 12 11.34 7.74 -9.56
N ILE A 13 11.79 6.50 -9.71
CA ILE A 13 11.01 5.32 -9.31
C ILE A 13 10.89 5.38 -7.78
N LEU A 14 9.85 6.04 -7.30
CA LEU A 14 9.52 6.07 -5.88
C LEU A 14 9.16 4.64 -5.46
N SER A 15 10.07 3.97 -4.75
CA SER A 15 9.79 2.68 -4.12
C SER A 15 8.83 2.91 -2.96
N ILE A 16 7.53 2.86 -3.26
CA ILE A 16 6.44 2.98 -2.31
C ILE A 16 5.73 1.62 -2.23
N ALA A 17 5.14 1.31 -1.08
CA ALA A 17 4.31 0.14 -0.90
C ALA A 17 3.30 0.00 -2.07
N ALA A 18 3.36 -1.16 -2.75
CA ALA A 18 2.54 -1.52 -3.90
C ALA A 18 2.73 -0.72 -5.21
N GLN A 19 3.92 -0.19 -5.52
CA GLN A 19 4.23 0.33 -6.89
C GLN A 19 3.85 -0.73 -7.95
N PRO A 20 3.09 -0.42 -9.04
CA PRO A 20 2.75 0.85 -9.71
C PRO A 20 1.45 1.56 -9.25
N THR A 21 0.96 1.32 -8.04
CA THR A 21 -0.31 1.90 -7.57
C THR A 21 -0.26 3.44 -7.46
N PRO A 22 -1.34 4.17 -7.81
CA PRO A 22 -1.41 5.63 -7.64
C PRO A 22 -1.01 6.10 -6.24
N LEU A 23 -0.29 7.22 -6.16
CA LEU A 23 0.30 7.75 -4.91
C LEU A 23 -0.72 7.85 -3.76
N LYS A 24 -1.95 8.32 -4.03
CA LYS A 24 -3.01 8.46 -3.02
C LYS A 24 -3.32 7.13 -2.32
N ILE A 25 -3.37 6.03 -3.08
CA ILE A 25 -3.65 4.69 -2.56
C ILE A 25 -2.41 4.11 -1.89
N ALA A 26 -1.23 4.31 -2.47
CA ALA A 26 0.04 3.85 -1.90
C ALA A 26 0.28 4.43 -0.50
N VAL A 27 -0.07 5.72 -0.30
CA VAL A 27 -0.06 6.37 1.02
C VAL A 27 -1.05 5.71 1.99
N GLN A 28 -2.24 5.32 1.52
CA GLN A 28 -3.23 4.62 2.36
C GLN A 28 -2.79 3.20 2.74
N ILE A 29 -2.19 2.45 1.81
CA ILE A 29 -1.61 1.12 2.07
C ILE A 29 -0.53 1.21 3.15
N TYR A 30 0.33 2.23 3.06
CA TYR A 30 1.39 2.48 4.02
C TYR A 30 0.84 2.94 5.38
N SER A 31 -0.03 3.96 5.40
CA SER A 31 -0.54 4.55 6.64
C SER A 31 -1.39 3.58 7.45
N ARG A 32 -2.14 2.70 6.77
CA ARG A 32 -2.95 1.65 7.40
C ARG A 32 -2.14 0.37 7.67
N GLY A 33 -0.91 0.28 7.19
CA GLY A 33 -0.03 -0.87 7.40
C GLY A 33 -0.60 -2.18 6.85
N LEU A 34 -1.22 -2.15 5.66
CA LEU A 34 -1.95 -3.30 5.10
C LEU A 34 -1.09 -4.57 5.03
N MET A 35 0.17 -4.46 4.60
CA MET A 35 1.10 -5.60 4.53
C MET A 35 1.38 -6.21 5.91
N THR A 36 1.56 -5.37 6.94
CA THR A 36 1.78 -5.84 8.32
C THR A 36 0.54 -6.56 8.86
N GLN A 37 -0.65 -6.03 8.56
CA GLN A 37 -1.91 -6.68 8.92
C GLN A 37 -2.09 -8.04 8.23
N MET A 38 -1.68 -8.19 6.98
CA MET A 38 -1.69 -9.48 6.28
C MET A 38 -0.73 -10.47 6.95
N THR A 39 0.48 -10.05 7.31
CA THR A 39 1.44 -10.90 8.02
C THR A 39 0.89 -11.40 9.35
N VAL A 40 0.30 -10.51 10.16
CA VAL A 40 -0.29 -10.90 11.45
C VAL A 40 -1.42 -11.90 11.27
N ARG A 41 -2.35 -11.66 10.34
CA ARG A 41 -3.47 -12.58 10.04
C ARG A 41 -2.97 -13.96 9.64
N HIS A 42 -1.97 -14.02 8.75
CA HIS A 42 -1.40 -15.28 8.33
C HIS A 42 -0.68 -16.01 9.48
N MET A 43 0.07 -15.29 10.31
CA MET A 43 0.75 -15.84 11.49
C MET A 43 -0.23 -16.32 12.57
N GLN A 44 -1.43 -15.75 12.65
CA GLN A 44 -2.51 -16.19 13.54
C GLN A 44 -3.26 -17.44 13.04
N GLY A 45 -2.85 -18.00 11.89
CA GLY A 45 -3.40 -19.24 11.34
C GLY A 45 -4.49 -19.04 10.29
N GLU A 46 -4.71 -17.81 9.79
CA GLU A 46 -5.58 -17.63 8.64
C GLU A 46 -4.94 -18.21 7.37
N PRO A 47 -5.70 -19.00 6.57
CA PRO A 47 -5.24 -19.45 5.27
C PRO A 47 -4.88 -18.26 4.38
N LEU A 48 -3.76 -18.34 3.66
CA LEU A 48 -3.26 -17.24 2.82
C LEU A 48 -4.33 -16.73 1.83
N ALA A 49 -5.10 -17.63 1.21
CA ALA A 49 -6.17 -17.26 0.30
C ALA A 49 -7.25 -16.39 0.95
N LYS A 50 -7.57 -16.66 2.23
CA LYS A 50 -8.52 -15.86 3.01
C LYS A 50 -7.94 -14.48 3.33
N THR A 51 -6.66 -14.42 3.73
CA THR A 51 -5.96 -13.16 4.00
C THR A 51 -5.88 -12.28 2.73
N LEU A 52 -5.65 -12.88 1.56
CA LEU A 52 -5.64 -12.17 0.28
C LEU A 52 -7.03 -11.62 -0.08
N ALA A 53 -8.08 -12.44 0.03
CA ALA A 53 -9.45 -11.99 -0.23
C ALA A 53 -9.89 -10.85 0.70
N TRP A 54 -9.45 -10.87 1.97
CA TRP A 54 -9.66 -9.75 2.88
C TRP A 54 -8.89 -8.50 2.44
N ALA A 55 -7.62 -8.64 2.06
CA ALA A 55 -6.79 -7.52 1.63
C ALA A 55 -7.32 -6.85 0.34
N GLU A 56 -7.91 -7.62 -0.58
CA GLU A 56 -8.61 -7.09 -1.76
C GLU A 56 -9.76 -6.16 -1.36
N GLY A 57 -10.58 -6.55 -0.38
CA GLY A 57 -11.65 -5.71 0.13
C GLY A 57 -11.16 -4.40 0.79
N GLU A 58 -10.02 -4.44 1.47
CA GLU A 58 -9.39 -3.23 2.01
C GLU A 58 -8.93 -2.29 0.89
N VAL A 59 -8.25 -2.82 -0.13
CA VAL A 59 -7.75 -2.04 -1.27
C VAL A 59 -8.92 -1.43 -2.06
N GLU A 60 -10.01 -2.16 -2.27
CA GLU A 60 -11.25 -1.61 -2.82
C GLU A 60 -11.84 -0.50 -1.95
N GLY A 61 -11.78 -0.65 -0.62
CA GLY A 61 -12.13 0.40 0.33
C GLY A 61 -11.27 1.65 0.14
N TYR A 62 -10.02 1.51 -0.29
CA TYR A 62 -9.11 2.62 -0.53
C TYR A 62 -9.42 3.38 -1.82
N LEU A 63 -9.99 2.70 -2.80
CA LEU A 63 -10.46 3.30 -4.04
C LEU A 63 -11.73 4.13 -3.86
N ARG A 64 -12.54 3.87 -2.82
CA ARG A 64 -13.81 4.57 -2.56
C ARG A 64 -13.66 5.92 -1.83
N MET A 65 -12.44 6.30 -1.44
CA MET A 65 -12.14 7.52 -0.67
C MET A 65 -11.19 8.48 -1.41
#